data_AF-A0A7Y2QB22-F1
#
_entry.id   AF-A0A7Y2QB22-F1
#
_cell.length_a   1.000
_cell.length_b   1.000
_cell.length_c   1.000
_cell.angle_alpha   90.00
_cell.angle_beta   90.00
_cell.angle_gamma   90.00
#
_symmetry.space_group_name_H-M   'P 1'
#
loop_
_entity.id
_entity.type
_entity.pdbx_description
1 polymer ?
#
loop_
_entity_poly.entity_id
_entity_poly.type
_entity_poly.pdbx_seq_one_letter_code
_entity_poly.pdbx_strand_id
1 'polypeptide(L)'
;MTPAIFSATNQKEWLTSLKTDAGYAQAAGVELTLLDCIRYFKRATGINGVAQIAKDIGDRANPKKLASIAQHFGNTSVRRLGYLLELSKHKKQADALQPFAKQTDKYTPLDPSVRPLIEGLSISETRDDRWRLDINETVEIDF
;
A
#
# COMPACT_ATOMS: atom_id res chain seq x y z
N MET A 1 14.84 16.37 10.20
CA MET A 1 14.30 17.36 9.26
C MET A 1 13.36 16.63 8.29
N THR A 2 12.05 16.67 8.51
CA THR A 2 11.07 16.07 7.59
C THR A 2 9.74 16.83 7.48
N PRO A 3 9.68 18.15 7.14
CA PRO A 3 8.40 18.80 6.86
C PRO A 3 7.98 18.70 5.38
N ALA A 4 8.94 18.54 4.46
CA ALA A 4 8.67 18.70 3.02
C ALA A 4 7.77 17.61 2.41
N ILE A 5 7.82 16.38 2.94
CA ILE A 5 7.04 15.25 2.39
C ILE A 5 5.56 15.36 2.79
N PHE A 6 5.26 15.88 3.98
CA PHE A 6 3.88 16.01 4.47
C PHE A 6 3.09 17.06 3.68
N SER A 7 3.72 18.18 3.31
CA SER A 7 3.07 19.19 2.47
C SER A 7 2.86 18.72 1.02
N ALA A 8 3.71 17.83 0.50
CA ALA A 8 3.55 17.31 -0.86
C ALA A 8 2.37 16.32 -0.98
N THR A 9 1.98 15.66 0.11
CA THR A 9 0.87 14.69 0.11
C THR A 9 -0.47 15.29 0.53
N ASN A 10 -0.50 16.49 1.09
CA ASN A 10 -1.72 17.10 1.60
C ASN A 10 -2.42 17.99 0.54
N GLN A 11 -2.69 17.42 -0.64
CA GLN A 11 -3.46 18.10 -1.69
C GLN A 11 -4.96 18.03 -1.38
N LYS A 12 -5.65 19.18 -1.42
CA LYS A 12 -7.08 19.30 -1.04
C LYS A 12 -7.99 18.32 -1.79
N GLU A 13 -7.67 17.98 -3.03
CA GLU A 13 -8.43 17.03 -3.85
C GLU A 13 -8.37 15.57 -3.38
N TRP A 14 -7.40 15.22 -2.52
CA TRP A 14 -7.26 13.88 -1.96
C TRP A 14 -7.96 13.72 -0.62
N LEU A 15 -8.49 14.82 -0.08
CA LEU A 15 -9.20 14.83 1.19
C LEU A 15 -10.73 14.81 0.97
N THR A 16 -11.42 13.96 1.72
CA THR A 16 -12.88 13.91 1.85
C THR A 16 -13.37 14.91 2.89
N SER A 17 -14.39 15.69 2.57
CA SER A 17 -15.06 16.57 3.53
C SER A 17 -15.99 15.76 4.44
N LEU A 18 -15.76 15.83 5.75
CA LEU A 18 -16.66 15.35 6.79
C LEU A 18 -17.39 16.53 7.42
N LYS A 19 -18.71 16.43 7.56
CA LYS A 19 -19.46 17.34 8.44
C LYS A 19 -19.19 16.90 9.88
N THR A 20 -18.53 17.76 10.64
CA THR A 20 -18.40 17.62 12.09
C THR A 20 -19.18 18.75 12.78
N ASP A 21 -19.51 18.58 14.06
CA ASP A 21 -20.19 19.61 14.85
C ASP A 21 -19.41 20.94 14.94
N ALA A 22 -18.11 20.94 14.59
CA ALA A 22 -17.24 22.11 14.55
C ALA A 22 -17.02 22.71 13.12
N GLY A 23 -17.69 22.19 12.08
CA GLY A 23 -17.54 22.63 10.68
C GLY A 23 -17.09 21.51 9.72
N TYR A 24 -16.78 21.87 8.46
CA TYR A 24 -16.23 20.93 7.46
C TYR A 24 -14.76 20.62 7.77
N ALA A 25 -14.48 19.40 8.24
CA ALA A 25 -13.11 18.89 8.38
C ALA A 25 -12.73 18.10 7.12
N GLN A 26 -11.51 18.28 6.62
CA GLN A 26 -11.00 17.46 5.52
C GLN A 26 -10.25 16.25 6.10
N ALA A 27 -10.80 15.05 5.91
CA ALA A 27 -10.16 13.78 6.25
C ALA A 27 -9.50 13.18 5.01
N ALA A 28 -8.45 12.37 5.15
CA ALA A 28 -7.89 11.65 4.02
C ALA A 28 -8.94 10.74 3.37
N GLY A 29 -9.07 10.79 2.04
CA GLY A 29 -9.87 9.82 1.32
C GLY A 29 -9.27 8.41 1.43
N VAL A 30 -10.11 7.38 1.29
CA VAL A 30 -9.72 5.95 1.43
C VAL A 30 -8.47 5.62 0.62
N GLU A 31 -8.35 6.16 -0.60
CA GLU A 31 -7.20 5.91 -1.47
C GLU A 31 -5.89 6.46 -0.88
N LEU A 32 -5.92 7.68 -0.34
CA LEU A 32 -4.77 8.31 0.28
C LEU A 32 -4.41 7.58 1.58
N THR A 33 -5.42 7.19 2.38
CA THR A 33 -5.22 6.38 3.59
C THR A 33 -4.49 5.06 3.28
N LEU A 34 -4.96 4.28 2.31
CA LEU A 34 -4.31 3.01 1.92
C LEU A 34 -2.86 3.22 1.48
N LEU A 35 -2.62 4.25 0.66
CA LEU A 35 -1.30 4.57 0.14
C LEU A 35 -0.35 5.08 1.25
N ASP A 36 -0.83 5.86 2.21
CA ASP A 36 -0.04 6.30 3.36
C ASP A 36 0.25 5.15 4.34
N CYS A 37 -0.72 4.26 4.58
CA CYS A 37 -0.52 3.07 5.39
C CYS A 37 0.64 2.22 4.83
N ILE A 38 0.66 1.92 3.53
CA ILE A 38 1.76 1.15 2.93
C ILE A 38 3.07 1.94 2.80
N ARG A 39 3.02 3.28 2.77
CA ARG A 39 4.23 4.12 2.73
C ARG A 39 4.93 4.10 4.09
N TYR A 40 4.17 4.08 5.18
CA TYR A 40 4.67 4.23 6.55
C TYR A 40 4.50 2.98 7.44
N PHE A 41 4.12 1.83 6.87
CA PHE A 41 3.84 0.57 7.59
C PHE A 41 4.90 0.17 8.63
N LYS A 42 6.19 0.42 8.34
CA LYS A 42 7.32 0.17 9.25
C LYS A 42 7.20 0.83 10.62
N ARG A 43 6.47 1.95 10.71
CA ARG A 43 6.34 2.76 11.93
C ARG A 43 5.00 2.55 12.65
N ALA A 44 4.10 1.75 12.07
CA ALA A 44 2.73 1.65 12.55
C ALA A 44 2.37 0.22 12.97
N THR A 45 2.24 -0.71 12.01
CA THR A 45 1.60 -2.02 12.26
C THR A 45 2.28 -3.20 11.55
N GLY A 46 3.37 -2.95 10.81
CA GLY A 46 3.98 -3.96 9.94
C GLY A 46 3.13 -4.27 8.70
N ILE A 47 3.58 -5.20 7.86
CA ILE A 47 2.87 -5.52 6.62
C ILE A 47 1.49 -6.15 6.88
N ASN A 48 1.36 -6.97 7.92
CA ASN A 48 0.09 -7.63 8.29
C ASN A 48 -1.00 -6.63 8.70
N GLY A 49 -0.65 -5.61 9.47
CA GLY A 49 -1.65 -4.60 9.83
C GLY A 49 -2.10 -3.76 8.62
N VAL A 50 -1.23 -3.54 7.62
CA VAL A 50 -1.67 -2.92 6.36
C VAL A 50 -2.52 -3.88 5.54
N ALA A 51 -2.26 -5.18 5.58
CA ALA A 51 -3.09 -6.20 4.95
C ALA A 51 -4.52 -6.18 5.52
N GLN A 52 -4.66 -6.08 6.84
CA GLN A 52 -5.96 -5.94 7.50
C GLN A 52 -6.68 -4.66 7.08
N ILE A 53 -5.97 -3.52 7.02
CA ILE A 53 -6.56 -2.26 6.53
C ILE A 53 -7.00 -2.40 5.06
N ALA A 54 -6.16 -3.01 4.21
CA ALA A 54 -6.51 -3.27 2.81
C ALA A 54 -7.75 -4.16 2.69
N LYS A 55 -7.91 -5.16 3.57
CA LYS A 55 -9.13 -5.97 3.67
C LYS A 55 -10.35 -5.09 4.01
N ASP A 56 -10.26 -4.28 5.06
CA ASP A 56 -11.40 -3.59 5.68
C ASP A 56 -11.96 -2.41 4.86
N ILE A 57 -11.09 -1.69 4.15
CA ILE A 57 -11.48 -0.48 3.39
C ILE A 57 -11.09 -0.51 1.91
N GLY A 58 -10.39 -1.54 1.45
CA GLY A 58 -9.90 -1.63 0.07
C GLY A 58 -11.01 -1.64 -0.99
N ASP A 59 -12.17 -2.23 -0.68
CA ASP A 59 -13.34 -2.27 -1.56
C ASP A 59 -13.96 -0.88 -1.79
N ARG A 60 -13.81 0.04 -0.83
CA ARG A 60 -14.33 1.42 -0.89
C ARG A 60 -13.47 2.35 -1.73
N ALA A 61 -12.22 1.97 -2.01
CA ALA A 61 -11.32 2.78 -2.83
C ALA A 61 -11.82 2.80 -4.28
N ASN A 62 -11.92 4.00 -4.86
CA ASN A 62 -12.17 4.16 -6.28
C ASN A 62 -10.90 3.79 -7.06
N PRO A 63 -10.94 2.79 -7.97
CA PRO A 63 -9.72 2.31 -8.63
C PRO A 63 -9.01 3.39 -9.47
N LYS A 64 -9.76 4.27 -10.15
CA LYS A 64 -9.17 5.35 -10.97
C LYS A 64 -8.49 6.40 -10.10
N LYS A 65 -9.15 6.81 -9.01
CA LYS A 65 -8.58 7.76 -8.05
C LYS A 65 -7.35 7.18 -7.36
N LEU A 66 -7.40 5.89 -6.99
CA LEU A 66 -6.28 5.18 -6.38
C LEU A 66 -5.05 5.18 -7.30
N ALA A 67 -5.22 4.81 -8.57
CA ALA A 67 -4.15 4.86 -9.56
C ALA A 67 -3.63 6.28 -9.81
N SER A 68 -4.50 7.29 -9.81
CA SER A 68 -4.10 8.69 -9.95
C SER A 68 -3.20 9.14 -8.80
N ILE A 69 -3.60 8.88 -7.55
CA ILE A 69 -2.82 9.29 -6.37
C ILE A 69 -1.51 8.49 -6.29
N ALA A 70 -1.52 7.20 -6.65
CA ALA A 70 -0.36 6.32 -6.63
C ALA A 70 0.83 6.82 -7.49
N GLN A 71 0.59 7.67 -8.50
CA GLN A 71 1.66 8.31 -9.29
C GLN A 71 2.61 9.18 -8.44
N HIS A 72 2.14 9.65 -7.28
CA HIS A 72 2.92 10.46 -6.34
C HIS A 72 3.55 9.62 -5.20
N PHE A 73 3.49 8.29 -5.30
CA PHE A 73 4.04 7.34 -4.33
C PHE A 73 5.22 6.58 -4.92
N GLY A 74 6.13 6.12 -4.06
CA GLY A 74 7.25 5.29 -4.48
C GLY A 74 6.74 3.97 -5.07
N ASN A 75 7.27 3.58 -6.24
CA ASN A 75 6.85 2.40 -7.01
C ASN A 75 6.76 1.11 -6.16
N THR A 76 7.75 0.86 -5.29
CA THR A 76 7.75 -0.29 -4.38
C THR A 76 6.55 -0.30 -3.42
N SER A 77 6.18 0.85 -2.85
CA SER A 77 5.02 0.95 -1.95
C SER A 77 3.71 0.64 -2.69
N VAL A 78 3.57 1.14 -3.91
CA VAL A 78 2.39 0.89 -4.76
C VAL A 78 2.26 -0.59 -5.10
N ARG A 79 3.38 -1.25 -5.44
CA ARG A 79 3.40 -2.70 -5.72
C ARG A 79 3.00 -3.54 -4.52
N ARG A 80 3.53 -3.23 -3.34
CA ARG A 80 3.15 -3.92 -2.10
C ARG A 80 1.67 -3.76 -1.80
N LEU A 81 1.12 -2.55 -1.93
CA LEU A 81 -0.32 -2.34 -1.75
C LEU A 81 -1.16 -3.11 -2.77
N GLY A 82 -0.73 -3.14 -4.03
CA GLY A 82 -1.38 -3.92 -5.08
C GLY A 82 -1.48 -5.41 -4.74
N TYR A 83 -0.40 -6.00 -4.23
CA TYR A 83 -0.39 -7.38 -3.74
C TYR A 83 -1.36 -7.60 -2.57
N LEU A 84 -1.36 -6.71 -1.57
CA LEU A 84 -2.26 -6.82 -0.40
C LEU A 84 -3.75 -6.70 -0.79
N LEU A 85 -4.07 -5.82 -1.73
CA LEU A 85 -5.43 -5.70 -2.27
C LEU A 85 -5.85 -6.95 -3.04
N GLU A 86 -4.93 -7.58 -3.77
CA GLU A 86 -5.20 -8.85 -4.47
C GLU A 86 -5.47 -9.99 -3.49
N LEU A 87 -4.64 -10.14 -2.45
CA LEU A 87 -4.88 -11.10 -1.37
C LEU A 87 -6.24 -10.88 -0.68
N SER A 88 -6.62 -9.61 -0.51
CA SER A 88 -7.91 -9.20 0.07
C SER A 88 -9.10 -9.35 -0.89
N LYS A 89 -8.89 -9.91 -2.09
CA LYS A 89 -9.90 -10.10 -3.15
C LYS A 89 -10.46 -8.80 -3.76
N HIS A 90 -9.77 -7.68 -3.57
CA HIS A 90 -10.10 -6.36 -4.13
C HIS A 90 -9.50 -6.19 -5.53
N LYS A 91 -9.87 -7.11 -6.44
CA LYS A 91 -9.24 -7.26 -7.77
C LYS A 91 -9.26 -5.98 -8.60
N LYS A 92 -10.35 -5.21 -8.58
CA LYS A 92 -10.47 -3.96 -9.37
C LYS A 92 -9.43 -2.92 -8.95
N GLN A 93 -9.21 -2.78 -7.65
CA GLN A 93 -8.26 -1.86 -7.06
C GLN A 93 -6.82 -2.34 -7.31
N ALA A 94 -6.58 -3.64 -7.15
CA ALA A 94 -5.31 -4.26 -7.49
C ALA A 94 -4.97 -4.07 -8.99
N ASP A 95 -5.88 -4.39 -9.90
CA ASP A 95 -5.69 -4.23 -11.35
C ASP A 95 -5.33 -2.78 -11.72
N ALA A 96 -5.89 -1.77 -11.03
CA ALA A 96 -5.57 -0.37 -11.26
C ALA A 96 -4.13 0.01 -10.88
N LEU A 97 -3.49 -0.73 -9.97
CA LEU A 97 -2.08 -0.52 -9.57
C LEU A 97 -1.09 -1.38 -10.36
N GLN A 98 -1.57 -2.34 -11.16
CA GLN A 98 -0.73 -3.25 -11.93
C GLN A 98 0.24 -2.57 -12.93
N PRO A 99 -0.11 -1.43 -13.58
CA PRO A 99 0.82 -0.73 -14.46
C PRO A 99 2.12 -0.30 -13.77
N PHE A 100 2.10 -0.04 -12.46
CA PHE A 100 3.30 0.35 -11.70
C PHE A 100 4.28 -0.83 -11.55
N ALA A 101 3.77 -2.06 -11.40
CA ALA A 101 4.63 -3.25 -11.33
C ALA A 101 5.37 -3.50 -12.65
N LYS A 102 4.73 -3.19 -13.79
CA LYS A 102 5.31 -3.33 -15.14
C LYS A 102 6.44 -2.34 -15.45
N GLN A 103 6.65 -1.32 -14.63
CA GLN A 103 7.71 -0.32 -14.84
C GLN A 103 9.11 -0.86 -14.49
N THR A 104 9.21 -2.06 -13.91
CA THR A 104 10.49 -2.63 -13.50
C THR A 104 10.45 -4.16 -13.50
N ASP A 105 11.59 -4.78 -13.80
CA ASP A 105 11.78 -6.22 -13.65
C ASP A 105 12.46 -6.60 -12.31
N LYS A 106 12.75 -5.61 -11.46
CA LYS A 106 13.43 -5.85 -10.18
C LYS A 106 12.47 -6.36 -9.12
N TYR A 107 12.82 -7.50 -8.54
CA TYR A 107 12.15 -8.04 -7.37
C TYR A 107 12.58 -7.28 -6.11
N THR A 108 11.64 -7.09 -5.20
CA THR A 108 11.89 -6.47 -3.90
C THR A 108 11.13 -7.21 -2.82
N PRO A 109 11.64 -7.28 -1.58
CA PRO A 109 10.95 -7.96 -0.50
C PRO A 109 9.58 -7.32 -0.20
N LEU A 110 8.59 -8.15 0.09
CA LEU A 110 7.28 -7.73 0.56
C LEU A 110 7.40 -6.94 1.86
N ASP A 111 8.05 -7.49 2.89
CA ASP A 111 8.44 -6.76 4.10
C ASP A 111 9.97 -6.66 4.20
N PRO A 112 10.58 -5.49 3.90
CA PRO A 112 12.03 -5.28 3.99
C PRO A 112 12.58 -5.31 5.43
N SER A 113 11.73 -5.46 6.44
CA SER A 113 12.13 -5.58 7.85
C SER A 113 12.41 -7.04 8.23
N VAL A 114 11.85 -8.00 7.47
CA VAL A 114 12.13 -9.41 7.64
C VAL A 114 13.44 -9.74 6.91
N ARG A 115 14.51 -9.92 7.69
CA ARG A 115 15.83 -10.32 7.18
C ARG A 115 16.02 -11.83 7.35
N PRO A 116 16.73 -12.48 6.42
CA PRO A 116 17.08 -13.88 6.58
C PRO A 116 17.79 -14.09 7.91
N LEU A 117 17.35 -15.06 8.70
CA LEU A 117 17.99 -15.41 9.96
C LEU A 117 19.44 -15.90 9.74
N ILE A 118 19.73 -16.40 8.54
CA ILE A 118 21.05 -16.89 8.12
C ILE A 118 21.36 -16.31 6.73
N GLU A 119 22.54 -15.70 6.58
CA GLU A 119 23.04 -15.30 5.26
C GLU A 119 23.13 -16.53 4.34
N GLY A 120 22.37 -16.53 3.25
CA GLY A 120 22.33 -17.63 2.27
C GLY A 120 21.13 -18.56 2.37
N LEU A 121 20.27 -18.44 3.39
CA LEU A 121 18.97 -19.12 3.45
C LEU A 121 17.86 -18.16 3.02
N SER A 122 17.13 -18.52 1.97
CA SER A 122 16.00 -17.74 1.44
C SER A 122 14.82 -17.78 2.42
N ILE A 123 14.31 -16.62 2.82
CA ILE A 123 13.01 -16.53 3.48
C ILE A 123 11.97 -16.71 2.39
N SER A 124 11.34 -17.89 2.31
CA SER A 124 10.30 -18.24 1.33
C SER A 124 10.65 -17.85 -0.12
N GLU A 125 11.10 -18.83 -0.90
CA GLU A 125 11.50 -18.67 -2.30
C GLU A 125 10.36 -18.29 -3.26
N THR A 126 9.17 -18.04 -2.75
CA THR A 126 8.00 -17.72 -3.57
C THR A 126 8.10 -16.28 -4.04
N ARG A 127 8.22 -16.13 -5.37
CA ARG A 127 8.14 -14.83 -6.03
C ARG A 127 6.73 -14.61 -6.56
N ASP A 128 6.24 -13.40 -6.38
CA ASP A 128 5.06 -12.92 -7.08
C ASP A 128 5.51 -12.14 -8.33
N ASP A 129 5.36 -12.77 -9.49
CA ASP A 129 5.77 -12.18 -10.77
C ASP A 129 4.90 -11.00 -11.19
N ARG A 130 3.64 -11.00 -10.77
CA ARG A 130 2.67 -9.96 -11.11
C ARG A 130 3.05 -8.63 -10.46
N TRP A 131 3.52 -8.67 -9.22
CA TRP A 131 3.90 -7.52 -8.42
C TRP A 131 5.42 -7.32 -8.33
N ARG A 132 6.19 -8.27 -8.87
CA ARG A 132 7.65 -8.35 -8.76
C ARG A 132 8.10 -8.35 -7.30
N LEU A 133 7.47 -9.16 -6.44
CA LEU A 133 7.80 -9.18 -5.01
C LEU A 133 8.42 -10.51 -4.61
N ASP A 134 9.44 -10.46 -3.76
CA ASP A 134 9.89 -11.64 -3.02
C ASP A 134 9.00 -11.78 -1.79
N ILE A 135 8.21 -12.85 -1.70
CA ILE A 135 7.24 -13.07 -0.61
C ILE A 135 7.97 -13.66 0.59
N ASN A 136 8.66 -12.79 1.31
CA ASN A 136 9.51 -13.09 2.45
C ASN A 136 8.77 -13.05 3.81
N GLU A 137 7.43 -12.94 3.79
CA GLU A 137 6.59 -13.01 4.98
C GLU A 137 5.22 -13.57 4.58
N THR A 138 4.68 -14.47 5.39
CA THR A 138 3.29 -14.92 5.24
C THR A 138 2.39 -13.80 5.72
N VAL A 139 1.50 -13.33 4.84
CA VAL A 139 0.52 -12.30 5.19
C VAL A 139 -0.68 -12.95 5.87
N GLU A 140 -0.91 -12.59 7.12
CA GLU A 140 -2.08 -13.04 7.88
C GLU A 140 -3.23 -12.04 7.69
N ILE A 141 -4.35 -12.53 7.15
CA ILE A 141 -5.59 -11.76 7.01
C ILE A 141 -6.69 -12.59 7.67
N ASP A 142 -7.26 -12.07 8.76
CA ASP A 142 -8.43 -12.68 9.38
C ASP A 142 -9.61 -12.47 8.45
N PHE A 143 -10.32 -13.51 8.02
CA PHE A 143 -11.47 -13.43 7.11
C PHE A 143 -12.81 -13.38 7.82
#